data_AF-A0A3B9ARD5-F1
#
_entry.id   AF-A0A3B9ARD5-F1
#
_cell.length_a   1.000
_cell.length_b   1.000
_cell.length_c   1.000
_cell.angle_alpha   90.00
_cell.angle_beta   90.00
_cell.angle_gamma   90.00
#
_symmetry.space_group_name_H-M   'P 1'
#
loop_
_entity.id
_entity.type
_entity.pdbx_description
1 polymer ?
#
loop_
_entity_poly.entity_id
_entity_poly.type
_entity_poly.pdbx_seq_one_letter_code
_entity_poly.pdbx_strand_id
1 'polypeptide(L)'
;MGKVKSLFFSFSGALFGVVTLLLNKLAHGHSALVETWYSRGLFIRVRHFWEVLLSYSSVPGFYFFWTGVVAYWIWVWWRRPKQVQSRLSTVKYWLGRILGFSGFLAGSFFWLWGFNYARVPIQEQLQFSPEPLDSVRLWTAL
;
A
#
# COMPACT_ATOMS: atom_id res chain seq x y z
N MET A 1 8.35 -1.44 30.52
CA MET A 1 8.06 -0.49 29.41
C MET A 1 8.02 -1.08 27.99
N GLY A 2 8.58 -2.27 27.69
CA GLY A 2 8.60 -2.82 26.32
C GLY A 2 7.28 -3.37 25.75
N LYS A 3 6.39 -3.95 26.59
CA LYS A 3 5.11 -4.54 26.16
C LYS A 3 4.12 -3.52 25.56
N VAL A 4 4.03 -2.32 26.17
CA VAL A 4 3.05 -1.29 25.78
C VAL A 4 3.37 -0.72 24.40
N LYS A 5 4.64 -0.37 24.12
CA LYS A 5 5.08 0.13 22.80
C LYS A 5 4.91 -0.90 21.68
N SER A 6 5.17 -2.17 22.00
CA SER A 6 5.02 -3.30 21.10
C SER A 6 3.56 -3.49 20.64
N LEU A 7 2.63 -3.49 21.59
CA LEU A 7 1.20 -3.67 21.32
C LEU A 7 0.61 -2.46 20.58
N PHE A 8 1.06 -1.26 20.93
CA PHE A 8 0.63 -0.01 20.32
C PHE A 8 0.93 0.03 18.81
N PHE A 9 2.14 -0.37 18.39
CA PHE A 9 2.49 -0.42 16.97
C PHE A 9 1.59 -1.37 16.17
N SER A 10 1.36 -2.58 16.69
CA SER A 10 0.50 -3.58 16.05
C SER A 10 -0.94 -3.09 15.86
N PHE A 11 -1.51 -2.46 16.88
CA PHE A 11 -2.85 -1.91 16.80
C PHE A 11 -2.91 -0.70 15.86
N SER A 12 -1.92 0.19 15.92
CA SER A 12 -1.86 1.37 15.07
C SER A 12 -1.75 1.03 13.58
N GLY A 13 -0.96 0.01 13.21
CA GLY A 13 -0.83 -0.43 11.82
C GLY A 13 -2.11 -1.06 11.28
N ALA A 14 -2.77 -1.91 12.08
CA ALA A 14 -4.06 -2.50 11.72
C ALA A 14 -5.14 -1.43 11.56
N LEU A 15 -5.23 -0.49 12.50
CA LEU A 15 -6.16 0.64 12.45
C LEU A 15 -5.90 1.52 11.23
N PHE A 16 -4.64 1.85 10.95
CA PHE A 16 -4.25 2.63 9.77
C PHE A 16 -4.69 1.95 8.47
N GLY A 17 -4.48 0.64 8.35
CA GLY A 17 -4.95 -0.14 7.21
C GLY A 17 -6.48 -0.10 7.05
N VAL A 18 -7.21 -0.35 8.13
CA VAL A 18 -8.69 -0.32 8.13
C VAL A 18 -9.22 1.07 7.76
N VAL A 19 -8.71 2.12 8.39
CA VAL A 19 -9.09 3.52 8.08
C VAL A 19 -8.80 3.83 6.60
N THR A 20 -7.64 3.42 6.10
CA THR A 20 -7.26 3.65 4.70
C THR A 20 -8.18 2.90 3.73
N LEU A 21 -8.59 1.67 4.03
CA LEU A 21 -9.56 0.93 3.20
C LEU A 21 -10.94 1.60 3.18
N LEU A 22 -11.39 2.14 4.33
CA LEU A 22 -12.63 2.92 4.40
C LEU A 22 -12.53 4.20 3.57
N LEU A 23 -11.40 4.91 3.66
CA LEU A 23 -11.13 6.07 2.82
C LEU A 23 -11.12 5.70 1.33
N ASN A 24 -10.56 4.54 0.96
CA ASN A 24 -10.56 4.09 -0.43
C ASN A 24 -11.97 3.85 -0.96
N LYS A 25 -12.84 3.24 -0.13
CA LYS A 25 -14.25 3.08 -0.50
C LYS A 25 -14.92 4.43 -0.76
N LEU A 26 -14.65 5.45 0.06
CA LEU A 26 -15.18 6.81 -0.11
C LEU A 26 -14.56 7.52 -1.34
N ALA A 27 -13.29 7.25 -1.63
CA ALA A 27 -12.55 7.83 -2.75
C ALA A 27 -13.18 7.46 -4.10
N HIS A 28 -13.64 6.22 -4.27
CA HIS A 28 -14.35 5.79 -5.48
C HIS A 28 -15.67 6.54 -5.74
N GLY A 29 -16.30 7.11 -4.71
CA GLY A 29 -17.48 7.98 -4.88
C GLY A 29 -17.13 9.43 -5.25
N HIS A 30 -15.85 9.81 -5.18
CA HIS A 30 -15.38 11.19 -5.34
C HIS A 30 -14.16 11.25 -6.27
N SER A 31 -14.22 10.56 -7.41
CA SER A 31 -13.09 10.39 -8.33
C SER A 31 -12.48 11.71 -8.82
N ALA A 32 -13.27 12.77 -8.96
CA ALA A 32 -12.77 14.11 -9.32
C ALA A 32 -11.88 14.73 -8.23
N LEU A 33 -12.19 14.49 -6.95
CA LEU A 33 -11.37 14.93 -5.82
C LEU A 33 -10.06 14.13 -5.81
N VAL A 34 -10.13 12.82 -5.98
CA VAL A 34 -8.97 11.93 -6.06
C VAL A 34 -8.04 12.38 -7.20
N GLU A 35 -8.58 12.64 -8.39
CA GLU A 35 -7.82 13.11 -9.54
C GLU A 35 -7.05 14.40 -9.23
N THR A 36 -7.73 15.39 -8.64
CA THR A 36 -7.15 16.72 -8.42
C THR A 36 -6.16 16.75 -7.26
N TRP A 37 -6.57 16.24 -6.09
CA TRP A 37 -5.78 16.33 -4.86
C TRP A 37 -4.73 15.23 -4.75
N TYR A 38 -5.12 13.99 -5.04
CA TYR A 38 -4.25 12.84 -4.84
C TYR A 38 -3.44 12.55 -6.10
N SER A 39 -4.07 12.19 -7.22
CA SER A 39 -3.39 11.68 -8.42
C SER A 39 -2.48 12.74 -9.05
N ARG A 40 -2.97 13.97 -9.25
CA ARG A 40 -2.22 15.08 -9.83
C ARG A 40 -1.49 15.94 -8.80
N GLY A 41 -1.80 15.79 -7.52
CA GLY A 41 -1.18 16.53 -6.43
C GLY A 41 -0.16 15.69 -5.68
N LEU A 42 -0.62 15.02 -4.63
CA LEU A 42 0.23 14.27 -3.70
C LEU A 42 1.06 13.19 -4.40
N PHE A 43 0.44 12.39 -5.26
CA PHE A 43 1.08 11.24 -5.89
C PHE A 43 2.24 11.65 -6.79
N ILE A 44 2.14 12.76 -7.53
CA ILE A 44 3.27 13.26 -8.35
C ILE A 44 4.49 13.54 -7.48
N ARG A 45 4.30 14.14 -6.30
CA ARG A 45 5.40 14.43 -5.37
C ARG A 45 6.02 13.16 -4.81
N VAL A 46 5.18 12.21 -4.39
CA VAL A 46 5.62 10.90 -3.90
C VAL A 46 6.40 10.16 -4.98
N ARG A 47 5.88 10.15 -6.22
CA ARG A 47 6.51 9.52 -7.38
C ARG A 47 7.87 10.16 -7.66
N HIS A 48 7.96 11.49 -7.71
CA HIS A 48 9.21 12.18 -7.98
C HIS A 48 10.27 11.89 -6.91
N PHE A 49 9.87 11.85 -5.63
CA PHE A 49 10.76 11.43 -4.55
C PHE A 49 11.34 10.04 -4.79
N TRP A 50 10.50 9.06 -5.16
CA TRP A 50 10.96 7.70 -5.47
C TRP A 50 11.82 7.63 -6.74
N GLU A 51 11.47 8.38 -7.79
CA GLU A 51 12.27 8.45 -9.01
C GLU A 51 13.67 8.97 -8.72
N VAL A 52 13.80 10.06 -7.96
CA VAL A 52 15.11 10.59 -7.55
C VAL A 52 15.86 9.57 -6.71
N LEU A 53 15.24 9.03 -5.65
CA LEU A 53 15.88 8.07 -4.76
C LEU A 53 16.39 6.82 -5.49
N LEU A 54 15.59 6.30 -6.42
CA LEU A 54 15.95 5.10 -7.18
C LEU A 54 16.91 5.40 -8.34
N SER A 55 16.86 6.59 -8.94
CA SER A 55 17.79 6.97 -10.03
C SER A 55 19.24 7.04 -9.56
N TYR A 56 19.48 7.40 -8.29
CA TYR A 56 20.81 7.36 -7.68
C TYR A 56 21.27 5.95 -7.32
N SER A 57 20.37 4.97 -7.33
CA SER A 57 20.72 3.59 -7.00
C SER A 57 20.84 2.75 -8.27
N SER A 58 21.96 2.04 -8.42
CA SER A 58 22.08 0.98 -9.43
C SER A 58 21.28 -0.28 -9.06
N VAL A 59 20.63 -0.29 -7.90
CA VAL A 59 19.86 -1.43 -7.38
C VAL A 59 18.35 -1.18 -7.56
N PRO A 60 17.61 -2.11 -8.17
CA PRO A 60 16.15 -1.98 -8.30
C PRO A 60 15.44 -1.77 -6.95
N GLY A 61 14.47 -0.86 -6.92
CA GLY A 61 13.65 -0.54 -5.73
C GLY A 61 13.02 -1.75 -5.04
N PHE A 62 12.74 -2.80 -5.80
CA PHE A 62 12.24 -4.08 -5.30
C PHE A 62 13.13 -4.69 -4.21
N TYR A 63 14.46 -4.61 -4.35
CA TYR A 63 15.37 -5.16 -3.36
C TYR A 63 15.35 -4.35 -2.07
N PHE A 64 15.31 -3.01 -2.15
CA PHE A 64 15.17 -2.16 -0.96
C PHE A 64 13.89 -2.48 -0.18
N PHE A 65 12.77 -2.70 -0.87
CA PHE A 65 11.53 -3.12 -0.25
C PHE A 65 11.71 -4.42 0.54
N TRP A 66 12.21 -5.49 -0.10
CA TRP A 66 12.38 -6.77 0.58
C TRP A 66 13.42 -6.75 1.69
N THR A 67 14.53 -6.02 1.52
CA THR A 67 15.52 -5.80 2.57
C THR A 67 14.88 -5.13 3.78
N GLY A 68 14.03 -4.12 3.57
CA GLY A 68 13.28 -3.46 4.64
C GLY A 68 12.31 -4.40 5.35
N VAL A 69 11.55 -5.21 4.60
CA VAL A 69 10.64 -6.22 5.15
C VAL A 69 11.39 -7.23 6.01
N VAL A 70 12.48 -7.80 5.49
CA VAL A 70 13.31 -8.80 6.20
C VAL A 70 13.93 -8.19 7.45
N ALA A 71 14.54 -7.00 7.34
CA ALA A 71 15.16 -6.31 8.47
C ALA A 71 14.14 -6.00 9.58
N TYR A 72 12.92 -5.57 9.22
CA TYR A 72 11.84 -5.36 10.17
C TYR A 72 11.49 -6.65 10.92
N TRP A 73 11.32 -7.78 10.22
CA TRP A 73 10.95 -9.04 10.86
C TRP A 73 12.07 -9.63 11.73
N ILE A 74 13.33 -9.48 11.32
CA ILE A 74 14.50 -9.81 12.16
C ILE A 74 14.47 -8.97 13.45
N TRP A 75 14.23 -7.66 13.33
CA TRP A 75 14.14 -6.78 14.48
C TRP A 75 12.98 -7.15 15.42
N VAL A 76 11.79 -7.47 14.88
CA VAL A 76 10.63 -7.94 15.67
C VAL A 76 10.95 -9.26 16.38
N TRP A 77 11.65 -10.17 15.71
CA TRP A 77 12.08 -11.45 16.29
C TRP A 77 13.03 -11.24 17.47
N TRP A 78 14.06 -10.40 17.31
CA TRP A 78 15.03 -10.10 18.39
C TRP A 78 14.42 -9.31 19.55
N ARG A 79 13.42 -8.45 19.29
CA ARG A 79 12.73 -7.67 20.32
C ARG A 79 11.58 -8.42 20.99
N ARG A 80 11.36 -9.71 20.69
CA ARG A 80 10.26 -10.48 21.27
C ARG A 80 10.36 -10.51 22.81
N PRO A 81 9.27 -10.25 23.56
CA PRO A 81 9.32 -10.29 25.01
C PRO A 81 9.52 -11.73 25.52
N LYS A 82 10.46 -11.94 26.47
CA LYS A 82 10.70 -13.24 27.12
C LYS A 82 9.50 -13.80 27.92
N GLN A 83 8.49 -12.97 28.16
CA GLN A 83 7.27 -13.30 28.90
C GLN A 83 6.18 -13.96 28.01
N VAL A 84 6.46 -14.16 26.73
CA VAL A 84 5.63 -14.92 25.80
C VAL A 84 5.94 -16.41 26.01
N GLN A 85 5.48 -16.96 27.13
CA GLN A 85 5.82 -18.33 27.57
C GLN A 85 4.72 -19.34 27.25
N SER A 86 3.45 -18.93 27.26
CA SER A 86 2.34 -19.82 26.92
C SER A 86 2.10 -19.85 25.41
N ARG A 87 1.75 -21.02 24.86
CA ARG A 87 1.43 -21.19 23.42
C ARG A 87 0.40 -20.15 22.94
N LEU A 88 -0.64 -19.91 23.74
CA LEU A 88 -1.67 -18.92 23.43
C LEU A 88 -1.13 -17.49 23.37
N SER A 89 -0.24 -17.11 24.30
CA SER A 89 0.39 -15.79 24.29
C SER A 89 1.30 -15.58 23.07
N THR A 90 1.98 -16.65 22.63
CA THR A 90 2.82 -16.66 21.42
C THR A 90 1.99 -16.43 20.17
N VAL A 91 0.89 -17.18 20.01
CA VAL A 91 -0.01 -17.03 18.87
C VAL A 91 -0.60 -15.63 18.82
N LYS A 92 -1.14 -15.12 19.94
CA LYS A 92 -1.70 -13.76 20.02
C LYS A 92 -0.68 -12.68 19.67
N TYR A 93 0.57 -12.83 20.15
CA TYR A 93 1.65 -11.90 19.83
C TYR A 93 1.93 -11.86 18.32
N TRP A 94 2.17 -13.01 17.70
CA TRP A 94 2.48 -13.07 16.26
C TRP A 94 1.31 -12.65 15.39
N LEU A 95 0.09 -13.06 15.73
CA LEU A 95 -1.11 -12.64 15.01
C LEU A 95 -1.26 -11.11 15.05
N GLY A 96 -1.08 -10.48 16.21
CA GLY A 96 -1.09 -9.03 16.33
C GLY A 96 0.00 -8.36 15.49
N ARG A 97 1.22 -8.92 15.45
CA ARG A 97 2.32 -8.40 14.63
C ARG A 97 2.04 -8.51 13.13
N ILE A 98 1.52 -9.65 12.68
CA ILE A 98 1.16 -9.88 11.28
C ILE A 98 0.03 -8.94 10.88
N LEU A 99 -1.06 -8.87 11.66
CA LEU A 99 -2.18 -7.97 11.36
C LEU A 99 -1.75 -6.50 11.33
N GLY A 100 -0.94 -6.08 12.29
CA GLY A 100 -0.42 -4.71 12.33
C GLY A 100 0.47 -4.39 11.13
N PHE A 101 1.38 -5.29 10.79
CA PHE A 101 2.26 -5.12 9.63
C PHE A 101 1.50 -5.15 8.31
N SER A 102 0.54 -6.07 8.15
CA SER A 102 -0.32 -6.14 6.96
C SER A 102 -1.18 -4.88 6.81
N GLY A 103 -1.74 -4.36 7.91
CA GLY A 103 -2.48 -3.09 7.89
C GLY A 103 -1.58 -1.90 7.52
N PHE A 104 -0.38 -1.84 8.08
CA PHE A 104 0.61 -0.84 7.71
C PHE A 104 1.00 -0.92 6.23
N LEU A 105 1.27 -2.13 5.73
CA LEU A 105 1.67 -2.37 4.35
C LEU A 105 0.54 -2.01 3.38
N ALA A 106 -0.69 -2.47 3.65
CA ALA A 106 -1.86 -2.15 2.84
C ALA A 106 -2.12 -0.64 2.83
N GLY A 107 -2.13 0.00 4.00
CA GLY A 107 -2.31 1.45 4.08
C GLY A 107 -1.24 2.20 3.31
N SER A 108 0.03 1.84 3.50
CA SER A 108 1.15 2.47 2.79
C SER A 108 1.03 2.29 1.28
N PHE A 109 0.64 1.10 0.81
CA PHE A 109 0.39 0.86 -0.61
C PHE A 109 -0.68 1.80 -1.17
N PHE A 110 -1.79 2.01 -0.46
CA PHE A 110 -2.84 2.94 -0.90
C PHE A 110 -2.36 4.39 -0.96
N TRP A 111 -1.67 4.86 0.07
CA TRP A 111 -1.18 6.24 0.16
C TRP A 111 0.01 6.54 -0.76
N LEU A 112 0.83 5.55 -1.06
CA LEU A 112 1.94 5.70 -2.00
C LEU A 112 1.49 5.53 -3.44
N TRP A 113 0.39 4.81 -3.68
CA TRP A 113 -0.05 4.49 -5.03
C TRP A 113 -1.54 4.18 -5.18
N GLY A 114 -2.10 3.29 -4.37
CA GLY A 114 -3.40 2.65 -4.61
C GLY A 114 -4.62 3.57 -4.75
N PHE A 115 -4.65 4.76 -4.14
CA PHE A 115 -5.76 5.69 -4.38
C PHE A 115 -5.87 6.16 -5.84
N ASN A 116 -4.81 6.04 -6.65
CA ASN A 116 -4.88 6.30 -8.09
C ASN A 116 -5.92 5.41 -8.81
N TYR A 117 -6.32 4.27 -8.25
CA TYR A 117 -7.37 3.44 -8.83
C TYR A 117 -8.77 4.06 -8.73
N ALA A 118 -8.97 5.01 -7.83
CA ALA A 118 -10.21 5.77 -7.71
C ALA A 118 -10.22 7.04 -8.60
N ARG A 119 -9.25 7.19 -9.51
CA ARG A 119 -9.20 8.30 -10.45
C ARG A 119 -10.35 8.25 -11.46
N VAL A 120 -10.63 9.38 -12.11
CA VAL A 120 -11.60 9.44 -13.22
C VAL A 120 -11.13 8.51 -14.35
N PRO A 121 -11.97 7.57 -14.83
CA PRO A 121 -11.63 6.68 -15.94
C PRO A 121 -11.20 7.45 -17.19
N ILE A 122 -10.20 6.93 -17.91
CA ILE A 122 -9.65 7.61 -19.09
C ILE A 122 -10.69 7.75 -20.22
N GLN A 123 -11.65 6.82 -20.28
CA GLN A 123 -12.77 6.84 -21.22
C GLN A 123 -13.63 8.09 -21.02
N GLU A 124 -13.92 8.43 -19.76
CA GLU A 124 -14.65 9.65 -19.41
C GLU A 124 -13.82 10.90 -19.70
N GLN A 125 -12.51 10.87 -19.43
CA GLN A 125 -11.61 11.99 -19.69
C GLN A 125 -11.49 12.32 -21.17
N LEU A 126 -11.42 11.30 -22.03
CA LEU A 126 -11.27 11.45 -23.48
C LEU A 126 -12.61 11.52 -24.22
N GLN A 127 -13.73 11.43 -23.51
CA GLN A 127 -15.08 11.29 -24.08
C GLN A 127 -15.16 10.22 -25.18
N PHE A 128 -14.40 9.13 -24.99
CA PHE A 128 -14.28 8.06 -25.96
C PHE A 128 -15.06 6.83 -25.47
N SER A 129 -15.96 6.34 -26.32
CA SER A 129 -16.67 5.09 -26.09
C SER A 129 -15.92 3.98 -26.83
N PRO A 130 -15.15 3.12 -26.15
CA PRO A 130 -14.44 2.04 -26.81
C PRO A 130 -15.46 1.08 -27.44
N GLU A 131 -15.44 0.96 -28.77
CA GLU A 131 -16.09 -0.17 -29.42
C GLU A 131 -15.40 -1.47 -28.96
N PRO A 132 -16.16 -2.53 -28.68
CA PRO A 132 -15.57 -3.83 -28.38
C PRO A 132 -14.69 -4.26 -29.54
N LEU A 133 -13.46 -4.67 -29.22
CA LEU A 133 -12.49 -5.14 -30.22
C LEU A 133 -13.03 -6.41 -30.90
N ASP A 134 -13.46 -6.24 -32.14
CA ASP A 134 -13.74 -7.36 -33.05
C ASP A 134 -12.40 -7.87 -33.60
N SER A 135 -12.04 -9.10 -33.21
CA SER A 135 -10.83 -9.76 -33.69
C SER A 135 -10.82 -9.90 -35.20
N VAL A 136 -11.99 -10.03 -35.84
CA VAL A 136 -12.11 -10.11 -37.31
C VAL A 136 -11.68 -8.78 -37.95
N ARG A 137 -12.12 -7.64 -37.41
CA ARG A 137 -11.74 -6.31 -37.90
C ARG A 137 -10.23 -6.03 -37.78
N LEU A 138 -9.58 -6.53 -36.73
CA LEU A 138 -8.14 -6.37 -36.52
C LEU A 138 -7.30 -7.07 -37.59
N TRP A 139 -7.71 -8.27 -38.01
CA TRP A 139 -6.99 -9.05 -39.02
C TRP A 139 -7.17 -8.51 -40.44
N THR A 140 -8.27 -7.80 -40.71
CA THR A 140 -8.56 -7.21 -42.02
C THR A 140 -7.95 -5.82 -42.24
N ALA A 141 -7.43 -5.18 -41.18
CA ALA A 141 -6.85 -3.83 -41.21
C ALA A 141 -5.31 -3.82 -41.35
N LEU A 142 -4.67 -4.99 -41.35
CA LEU A 142 -3.24 -5.22 -41.61
C LEU A 142 -3.05 -5.75 -43.04
#